data_AF-A3IVT8-F1
#
_entry.id   AF-A3IVT8-F1
#
_cell.length_a   1.000
_cell.length_b   1.000
_cell.length_c   1.000
_cell.angle_alpha   90.00
_cell.angle_beta   90.00
_cell.angle_gamma   90.00
#
_symmetry.space_group_name_H-M   'P 1'
#
loop_
_entity.id
_entity.type
_entity.pdbx_description
1 polymer ?
#
loop_
_entity_poly.entity_id
_entity_poly.type
_entity_poly.pdbx_seq_one_letter_code
_entity_poly.pdbx_strand_id
1 'polypeptide(L)'
;MNLLRCPKCREKLEPIIYEDIEVDRCCQCRGIWFDSSEAENLKKLRGSETIDIGQLNRENHKEALDTDILCPHCNIAMTKIFDIDKHPIWYETCPQCQGIWFDAGEFKKFKDNFSHPKLLSRAFNLFRFKKK
;
A
#
# COMPACT_ATOMS: atom_id res chain seq x y z
N MET A 1 7.80 19.65 13.60
CA MET A 1 7.13 18.76 12.63
C MET A 1 8.19 18.28 11.66
N ASN A 2 8.44 16.97 11.62
CA ASN A 2 9.39 16.42 10.66
C ASN A 2 8.68 16.39 9.30
N LEU A 3 9.15 17.18 8.34
CA LEU A 3 8.59 17.21 6.99
C LEU A 3 9.10 15.99 6.23
N LEU A 4 8.27 14.95 6.11
CA LEU A 4 8.60 13.79 5.28
C LEU A 4 8.71 14.21 3.81
N ARG A 5 9.67 13.59 3.10
CA ARG A 5 9.90 13.81 1.66
C ARG A 5 9.58 12.55 0.89
N CYS A 6 9.00 12.71 -0.29
CA CYS A 6 8.75 11.62 -1.20
C CYS A 6 10.07 10.93 -1.56
N PRO A 7 10.17 9.60 -1.43
CA PRO A 7 11.42 8.91 -1.66
C PRO A 7 11.72 8.71 -3.16
N LYS A 8 10.74 8.96 -4.05
CA LYS A 8 10.89 8.89 -5.52
C LYS A 8 11.23 10.24 -6.16
N CYS A 9 10.56 11.33 -5.76
CA CYS A 9 10.75 12.65 -6.37
C CYS A 9 11.23 13.75 -5.42
N ARG A 10 11.43 13.45 -4.12
CA ARG A 10 11.93 14.37 -3.07
C ARG A 10 11.05 15.57 -2.72
N GLU A 11 9.90 15.69 -3.39
CA GLU A 11 8.85 16.65 -3.08
C GLU A 11 8.16 16.35 -1.75
N LYS A 12 7.45 17.34 -1.23
CA LYS A 12 6.75 17.27 0.06
C LYS A 12 5.69 16.15 0.06
N LEU A 13 5.61 15.42 1.18
CA LEU A 13 4.44 14.62 1.50
C LEU A 13 3.44 15.47 2.29
N GLU A 14 2.17 15.36 1.93
CA GLU A 14 1.08 16.10 2.55
C GLU A 14 0.10 15.13 3.21
N PRO A 15 -0.30 15.41 4.47
CA PRO A 15 -1.17 14.53 5.20
C PRO A 15 -2.57 14.54 4.59
N ILE A 16 -3.17 13.36 4.55
CA ILE A 16 -4.55 13.12 4.14
C ILE A 16 -5.19 12.26 5.21
N ILE A 17 -6.33 12.71 5.70
CA ILE A 17 -7.08 12.00 6.71
C ILE A 17 -8.30 11.38 6.03
N TYR A 18 -8.46 10.07 6.20
CA TYR A 18 -9.69 9.35 5.86
C TYR A 18 -10.24 8.73 7.14
N GLU A 19 -11.42 9.19 7.55
CA GLU A 19 -11.97 8.94 8.89
C GLU A 19 -11.00 9.41 9.98
N ASP A 20 -10.37 8.49 10.72
CA ASP A 20 -9.41 8.73 11.79
C ASP A 20 -7.98 8.30 11.43
N ILE A 21 -7.73 7.87 10.19
CA ILE A 21 -6.44 7.40 9.71
C ILE A 21 -5.79 8.48 8.84
N GLU A 22 -4.62 8.95 9.27
CA GLU A 22 -3.77 9.86 8.51
C GLU A 22 -2.81 9.07 7.63
N VAL A 23 -2.55 9.53 6.41
CA VAL A 23 -1.51 9.01 5.52
C VAL A 23 -0.83 10.16 4.80
N ASP A 24 0.35 9.94 4.22
CA ASP A 24 1.18 11.00 3.65
C ASP A 24 1.29 10.86 2.12
N ARG A 25 0.58 11.70 1.36
CA ARG A 25 0.60 11.65 -0.11
C ARG A 25 1.53 12.70 -0.70
N CYS A 26 2.34 12.29 -1.67
CA CYS A 26 3.19 13.22 -2.42
C CYS A 26 2.36 14.20 -3.25
N CYS A 27 2.69 15.49 -3.15
CA CYS A 27 2.04 16.56 -3.93
C CYS A 27 2.34 16.47 -5.45
N GLN A 28 3.42 15.79 -5.84
CA GLN A 28 3.89 15.70 -7.22
C GLN A 28 3.59 14.35 -7.87
N CYS A 29 4.25 13.27 -7.44
CA CYS A 29 4.11 11.95 -8.08
C CYS A 29 2.86 11.18 -7.63
N ARG A 30 2.14 11.67 -6.61
CA ARG A 30 0.92 11.05 -6.03
C ARG A 30 1.12 9.69 -5.36
N GLY A 31 2.35 9.22 -5.18
CA GLY A 31 2.64 8.09 -4.29
C GLY A 31 2.32 8.42 -2.82
N ILE A 32 2.05 7.40 -2.03
CA ILE A 32 1.49 7.51 -0.69
C ILE A 32 2.31 6.66 0.28
N TRP A 33 2.70 7.30 1.38
CA TRP A 33 3.28 6.67 2.53
C TRP A 33 2.20 6.32 3.55
N PHE A 34 2.27 5.11 4.07
CA PHE A 34 1.44 4.58 5.14
C PHE A 34 2.37 4.16 6.28
N ASP A 35 2.13 4.62 7.48
CA ASP A 35 2.77 4.09 8.68
C ASP A 35 2.25 2.67 8.99
N SER A 36 2.84 2.06 10.03
CA SER A 36 2.52 0.69 10.42
C SER A 36 1.01 0.49 10.58
N SER A 37 0.48 -0.56 9.95
CA SER A 37 -0.93 -0.98 10.01
C SER A 37 -1.96 -0.08 9.29
N GLU A 38 -1.60 1.12 8.84
CA GLU A 38 -2.57 2.06 8.23
C GLU A 38 -3.16 1.52 6.93
N ALA A 39 -2.33 0.97 6.04
CA ALA A 39 -2.79 0.40 4.77
C ALA A 39 -3.80 -0.73 4.98
N GLU A 40 -3.55 -1.61 5.96
CA GLU A 40 -4.45 -2.72 6.33
C GLU A 40 -5.75 -2.24 6.99
N ASN A 41 -5.68 -1.16 7.77
CA ASN A 41 -6.86 -0.56 8.38
C ASN A 41 -7.73 0.13 7.33
N LEU A 42 -7.14 0.96 6.47
CA LEU A 42 -7.85 1.60 5.37
C LEU A 42 -8.41 0.57 4.39
N LYS A 43 -7.74 -0.55 4.14
CA LYS A 43 -8.26 -1.64 3.30
C LYS A 43 -9.65 -2.11 3.73
N LYS A 44 -9.95 -2.10 5.04
CA LYS A 44 -11.25 -2.51 5.61
C LYS A 44 -12.35 -1.46 5.48
N LEU A 45 -12.00 -0.18 5.33
CA LEU A 45 -12.95 0.94 5.30
C LEU A 45 -13.50 1.17 3.89
N ARG A 46 -14.81 1.12 3.69
CA ARG A 46 -15.44 1.33 2.37
C ARG A 46 -15.15 2.75 1.88
N GLY A 47 -14.66 2.89 0.64
CA GLY A 47 -14.41 4.20 0.02
C GLY A 47 -13.01 4.77 0.25
N SER A 48 -12.17 4.13 1.08
CA SER A 48 -10.82 4.61 1.37
C SER A 48 -9.91 4.65 0.14
N GLU A 49 -10.21 3.90 -0.92
CA GLU A 49 -9.49 3.95 -2.20
C GLU A 49 -9.48 5.34 -2.85
N THR A 50 -10.38 6.24 -2.42
CA THR A 50 -10.48 7.62 -2.90
C THR A 50 -9.31 8.50 -2.45
N ILE A 51 -8.55 8.11 -1.41
CA ILE A 51 -7.33 8.82 -1.00
C ILE A 51 -6.23 8.74 -2.07
N ASP A 52 -6.29 7.73 -2.92
CA ASP A 52 -5.36 7.54 -4.01
C ASP A 52 -5.92 8.19 -5.28
N ILE A 53 -5.55 9.44 -5.53
CA ILE A 53 -5.97 10.17 -6.75
C ILE A 53 -5.06 9.85 -7.95
N GLY A 54 -4.06 8.98 -7.78
CA GLY A 54 -3.13 8.59 -8.81
C GLY A 54 -3.76 7.76 -9.91
N GLN A 55 -3.15 7.83 -11.10
CA GLN A 55 -3.41 6.90 -12.20
C GLN A 55 -2.16 6.03 -12.42
N LEU A 56 -2.41 4.74 -12.68
CA LEU A 56 -1.37 3.79 -13.02
C LEU A 56 -0.88 4.04 -14.45
N ASN A 57 0.21 4.80 -14.59
CA ASN A 57 0.85 4.97 -15.88
C ASN A 57 1.74 3.75 -16.17
N ARG A 58 1.33 2.92 -17.15
CA ARG A 58 2.09 1.72 -17.57
C ARG A 58 3.49 2.04 -18.10
N GLU A 59 3.72 3.26 -18.58
CA GLU A 59 5.03 3.73 -19.04
C GLU A 59 5.99 3.98 -17.86
N ASN A 60 5.47 4.37 -16.69
CA ASN A 60 6.24 4.62 -15.47
C ASN A 60 6.56 3.34 -14.68
N HIS A 61 5.93 2.21 -15.01
CA HIS A 61 6.12 0.95 -14.27
C HIS A 61 7.57 0.44 -14.36
N LYS A 62 8.28 0.70 -15.46
CA LYS A 62 9.66 0.24 -15.62
C LYS A 62 10.64 1.04 -14.74
N GLU A 63 10.47 2.36 -14.67
CA GLU A 63 11.28 3.22 -13.79
C GLU A 63 10.94 3.01 -12.30
N ALA A 64 9.66 2.78 -11.97
CA ALA A 64 9.23 2.45 -10.62
C ALA A 64 9.81 1.11 -10.12
N LEU A 65 10.00 0.14 -11.01
CA LEU A 65 10.55 -1.18 -10.70
C LEU A 65 12.07 -1.18 -10.50
N ASP A 66 12.81 -0.27 -11.14
CA ASP A 66 14.28 -0.27 -11.10
C ASP A 66 14.88 0.67 -10.04
N THR A 67 14.05 1.44 -9.34
CA THR A 67 14.53 2.38 -8.32
C THR A 67 14.45 1.76 -6.92
N ASP A 68 15.58 1.73 -6.21
CA ASP A 68 15.61 1.48 -4.77
C ASP A 68 15.30 2.77 -4.03
N ILE A 69 14.38 2.69 -3.06
CA ILE A 69 13.93 3.85 -2.29
C ILE A 69 14.30 3.72 -0.81
N LEU A 70 14.47 4.88 -0.16
CA LEU A 70 14.66 4.96 1.28
C LEU A 70 13.33 5.25 1.97
N CYS A 71 13.12 4.64 3.13
CA CYS A 71 11.96 4.90 3.98
C CYS A 71 11.91 6.40 4.33
N PRO A 72 10.81 7.12 4.05
CA PRO A 72 10.69 8.54 4.41
C PRO A 72 10.87 8.81 5.90
N HIS A 73 10.48 7.86 6.75
CA HIS A 73 10.54 7.97 8.20
C HIS A 73 11.89 7.51 8.79
N CYS A 74 12.41 6.37 8.35
CA CYS A 74 13.62 5.75 8.93
C CYS A 74 14.91 6.04 8.16
N ASN A 75 14.79 6.51 6.91
CA ASN A 75 15.91 6.72 5.99
C ASN A 75 16.79 5.47 5.76
N ILE A 76 16.17 4.28 5.73
CA ILE A 76 16.80 3.01 5.39
C ILE A 76 16.23 2.44 4.11
N ALA A 77 16.98 1.57 3.43
CA ALA A 77 16.51 0.89 2.23
C ALA A 77 15.21 0.11 2.50
N MET A 78 14.22 0.29 1.62
CA MET A 78 12.95 -0.43 1.70
C MET A 78 13.03 -1.74 0.91
N THR A 79 12.28 -2.74 1.37
CA THR A 79 12.15 -4.02 0.70
C THR A 79 11.03 -3.95 -0.32
N LYS A 80 11.32 -4.27 -1.57
CA LYS A 80 10.33 -4.36 -2.65
C LYS A 80 9.59 -5.70 -2.56
N ILE A 81 8.26 -5.64 -2.55
CA ILE A 81 7.35 -6.78 -2.40
C ILE A 81 6.54 -6.92 -3.70
N PHE A 82 6.40 -8.15 -4.17
CA PHE A 82 5.47 -8.51 -5.23
C PHE A 82 4.31 -9.29 -4.67
N ASP A 83 3.10 -8.75 -4.80
CA ASP A 83 1.88 -9.38 -4.35
C ASP A 83 1.07 -9.86 -5.58
N ILE A 84 0.72 -11.14 -5.56
CA ILE A 84 0.02 -11.85 -6.64
C ILE A 84 -1.32 -12.33 -6.09
N ASP A 85 -2.37 -11.56 -6.36
CA ASP A 85 -3.77 -11.95 -6.14
C ASP A 85 -4.63 -11.51 -7.35
N LYS A 86 -5.79 -10.87 -7.12
CA LYS A 86 -6.66 -10.35 -8.19
C LYS A 86 -5.93 -9.36 -9.08
N HIS A 87 -5.06 -8.52 -8.51
CA HIS A 87 -4.22 -7.57 -9.21
C HIS A 87 -2.75 -7.76 -8.82
N PRO A 88 -1.87 -8.14 -9.76
CA PRO A 88 -0.44 -8.11 -9.52
C PRO A 88 0.01 -6.68 -9.22
N ILE A 89 0.65 -6.47 -8.07
CA ILE A 89 1.17 -5.17 -7.62
C ILE A 89 2.57 -5.32 -7.06
N TRP A 90 3.36 -4.27 -7.26
CA TRP A 90 4.59 -4.05 -6.54
C TRP A 90 4.34 -2.96 -5.50
N TYR A 91 5.00 -3.05 -4.35
CA TYR A 91 5.04 -1.98 -3.36
C TYR A 91 6.27 -2.18 -2.48
N GLU A 92 6.64 -1.17 -1.72
CA GLU A 92 7.81 -1.23 -0.86
C GLU A 92 7.42 -1.19 0.62
N THR A 93 8.11 -1.94 1.46
CA THR A 93 7.94 -1.94 2.91
C THR A 93 9.23 -1.61 3.65
N CYS A 94 9.14 -0.84 4.72
CA CYS A 94 10.27 -0.54 5.59
C CYS A 94 10.47 -1.67 6.60
N PRO A 95 11.64 -2.35 6.64
CA PRO A 95 11.87 -3.44 7.60
C PRO A 95 11.98 -2.98 9.05
N GLN A 96 12.14 -1.67 9.31
CA GLN A 96 12.28 -1.12 10.68
C GLN A 96 10.94 -0.65 11.26
N CYS A 97 10.19 0.19 10.55
CA CYS A 97 8.92 0.73 11.05
C CYS A 97 7.68 0.03 10.49
N GLN A 98 7.85 -0.92 9.55
CA GLN A 98 6.76 -1.64 8.87
C GLN A 98 5.83 -0.74 8.05
N GLY A 99 6.22 0.53 7.81
CA GLY A 99 5.49 1.41 6.90
C GLY A 99 5.59 0.95 5.45
N ILE A 100 4.63 1.36 4.64
CA ILE A 100 4.43 0.91 3.26
C ILE A 100 4.41 2.13 2.34
N TRP A 101 5.09 2.02 1.21
CA TRP A 101 4.99 2.95 0.12
C TRP A 101 4.18 2.33 -1.01
N PHE A 102 3.17 3.05 -1.49
CA PHE A 102 2.45 2.72 -2.72
C PHE A 102 2.68 3.83 -3.75
N ASP A 103 2.95 3.46 -5.00
CA ASP A 103 2.91 4.41 -6.10
C ASP A 103 1.48 4.81 -6.44
N ALA A 104 1.37 5.86 -7.25
CA ALA A 104 0.11 6.39 -7.74
C ALA A 104 -0.82 5.29 -8.31
N GLY A 105 -1.98 5.11 -7.68
CA GLY A 105 -3.00 4.14 -8.09
C GLY A 105 -2.80 2.71 -7.57
N GLU A 106 -1.71 2.40 -6.86
CA GLU A 106 -1.45 1.04 -6.36
C GLU A 106 -2.29 0.70 -5.13
N PHE A 107 -2.59 1.67 -4.27
CA PHE A 107 -3.42 1.41 -3.08
C PHE A 107 -4.84 0.95 -3.47
N LYS A 108 -5.39 1.47 -4.56
CA LYS A 108 -6.68 1.00 -5.13
C LYS A 108 -6.67 -0.50 -5.42
N LYS A 109 -5.58 -1.00 -6.02
CA LYS A 109 -5.42 -2.42 -6.33
C LYS A 109 -5.16 -3.23 -5.06
N PHE A 110 -4.31 -2.74 -4.18
CA PHE A 110 -4.02 -3.37 -2.89
C PHE A 110 -5.28 -3.60 -2.06
N LYS A 111 -6.19 -2.63 -2.04
CA LYS A 111 -7.48 -2.75 -1.37
C LYS A 111 -8.31 -3.91 -1.93
N ASP A 112 -8.37 -4.00 -3.25
CA ASP A 112 -9.13 -5.04 -3.97
C ASP A 112 -8.53 -6.44 -3.84
N ASN A 113 -7.21 -6.55 -3.65
CA ASN A 113 -6.52 -7.82 -3.40
C ASN A 113 -6.95 -8.44 -2.06
N PHE A 114 -7.09 -9.76 -2.00
CA PHE A 114 -7.48 -10.56 -0.83
C PHE A 114 -8.80 -10.13 -0.16
N SER A 115 -9.62 -9.34 -0.85
CA SER A 115 -10.97 -8.92 -0.40
C SER A 115 -11.95 -10.09 -0.22
N HIS A 116 -11.55 -11.31 -0.60
CA HIS A 116 -12.35 -12.52 -0.46
C HIS A 116 -11.55 -13.66 0.19
N PRO A 117 -11.75 -13.95 1.49
CA PRO A 117 -11.23 -15.15 2.15
C PRO A 117 -11.95 -16.44 1.70
N LYS A 118 -12.58 -16.47 0.51
CA LYS A 118 -13.47 -17.55 0.04
C LYS A 118 -12.78 -18.92 -0.02
N LEU A 119 -11.45 -18.99 0.02
CA LEU A 119 -10.72 -20.24 0.15
C LEU A 119 -10.73 -20.77 1.60
N LEU A 120 -10.49 -19.92 2.59
CA LEU A 120 -10.48 -20.33 4.00
C LEU A 120 -11.89 -20.65 4.51
N SER A 121 -12.90 -19.83 4.18
CA SER A 121 -14.27 -20.11 4.64
C SER A 121 -14.88 -21.37 4.00
N ARG A 122 -14.51 -21.72 2.77
CA ARG A 122 -14.89 -23.02 2.15
C ARG A 122 -14.12 -24.19 2.76
N ALA A 123 -12.83 -24.03 3.03
CA ALA A 123 -12.03 -25.07 3.68
C ALA A 123 -12.53 -25.39 5.09
N PHE A 124 -12.82 -24.38 5.92
CA PHE A 124 -13.36 -24.57 7.27
C PHE A 124 -14.71 -25.30 7.27
N ASN A 125 -15.56 -25.04 6.27
CA ASN A 125 -16.82 -25.77 6.12
C ASN A 125 -16.60 -27.24 5.75
N LEU A 126 -15.60 -27.59 4.94
CA LEU A 126 -15.25 -28.99 4.66
C LEU A 126 -14.73 -29.74 5.88
N PHE A 127 -13.94 -29.09 6.75
CA PHE A 127 -13.40 -29.74 7.95
C PHE A 127 -14.45 -29.93 9.06
N ARG A 128 -15.55 -29.16 9.07
CA ARG A 128 -16.61 -29.26 10.09
C ARG A 128 -17.52 -30.48 9.92
N PHE A 129 -17.55 -31.11 8.75
CA PHE A 129 -18.40 -32.29 8.47
C PHE A 129 -17.69 -33.65 8.68
N LYS A 130 -16.40 -33.66 9.09
CA LYS A 130 -15.64 -34.90 9.32
C LYS A 130 -15.53 -35.35 10.78
N LYS A 131 -16.43 -34.88 11.65
CA LYS A 131 -16.66 -35.50 12.97
C LYS A 131 -18.00 -36.24 12.96
N LYS A 132 -17.97 -37.50 12.54
CA LYS A 132 -18.87 -38.56 13.00
C LYS A 132 -18.00 -39.73 13.42
#